data_AF-A0A5B8US10-F1
#
_entry.id   AF-A0A5B8US10-F1
#
_cell.length_a   1.000
_cell.length_b   1.000
_cell.length_c   1.000
_cell.angle_alpha   90.00
_cell.angle_beta   90.00
_cell.angle_gamma   90.00
#
_symmetry.space_group_name_H-M   'P 1'
#
loop_
_entity.id
_entity.type
_entity.pdbx_description
1 polymer ?
#
loop_
_entity_poly.entity_id
_entity_poly.type
_entity_poly.pdbx_seq_one_letter_code
_entity_poly.pdbx_strand_id
1 'polypeptide(L)'
;MRYKLIILFSVFSLSASAQFLHISFKKKKHPILRNIPQIKDRSLCHVSERQVVLLTEVKPYQYDESWFSMQAREKVLLKTVKHNMSWRIYNVASYNFSDLAELYIKMHRFSEAKWYLLQSNNLSRGQNDDRLTIDNLLDLAIVKERLGDLPSARADLNEAHDMAQAKGMKDKMDEINKMIPMLGQNKAFIANRYAETPDAAAKDL
;
A
#
# COMPACT_ATOMS: atom_id res chain seq x y z
N MET A 1 30.40 -27.77 -24.90
CA MET A 1 29.54 -28.19 -23.77
C MET A 1 28.34 -27.25 -23.52
N ARG A 2 28.46 -25.92 -23.69
CA ARG A 2 27.40 -24.95 -23.37
C ARG A 2 26.11 -25.05 -24.22
N TYR A 3 26.24 -25.34 -25.51
CA TYR A 3 25.07 -25.40 -26.42
C TYR A 3 24.20 -26.65 -26.25
N LYS A 4 24.78 -27.74 -25.69
CA LYS A 4 24.04 -28.98 -25.43
C LYS A 4 22.99 -28.82 -24.33
N LEU A 5 23.26 -27.97 -23.33
CA LEU A 5 22.32 -27.67 -22.24
C LEU A 5 21.13 -26.82 -22.71
N ILE A 6 21.36 -25.87 -23.63
CA ILE A 6 20.28 -25.01 -24.16
C ILE A 6 19.29 -25.83 -24.99
N ILE A 7 19.79 -26.76 -25.81
CA ILE A 7 18.94 -27.66 -26.61
C ILE A 7 18.20 -28.65 -25.71
N LEU A 8 18.82 -29.13 -24.63
CA LEU A 8 18.14 -30.02 -23.67
C LEU A 8 16.99 -29.30 -22.94
N PHE A 9 17.16 -28.01 -22.60
CA PHE A 9 16.16 -27.24 -21.87
C PHE A 9 14.97 -26.79 -22.73
N SER A 10 15.18 -26.57 -24.04
CA SER A 10 14.11 -26.18 -24.97
C SER A 10 13.16 -27.32 -25.33
N VAL A 11 13.64 -28.58 -25.34
CA VAL A 11 12.79 -29.75 -25.63
C VAL A 11 11.89 -30.10 -24.44
N PHE A 12 12.34 -29.89 -23.20
CA PHE A 12 11.53 -30.16 -22.01
C PHE A 12 10.42 -29.13 -21.75
N SER A 13 10.51 -27.93 -22.31
CA SER A 13 9.49 -26.88 -22.14
C SER A 13 8.30 -27.00 -23.10
N LEU A 14 8.39 -27.86 -24.14
CA LEU A 14 7.30 -28.10 -25.10
C LEU A 14 6.30 -29.18 -24.64
N SER A 15 6.63 -29.99 -23.63
CA SER A 15 5.77 -31.11 -23.17
C SER A 15 4.72 -30.71 -22.12
N ALA A 16 4.73 -29.47 -21.63
CA ALA A 16 3.84 -29.02 -20.54
C ALA A 16 2.58 -28.25 -21.00
N SER A 17 2.37 -28.04 -22.30
CA SER A 17 1.26 -27.21 -22.82
C SER A 17 0.41 -27.95 -23.86
N ALA A 18 -0.23 -29.06 -23.49
CA ALA A 18 -1.22 -29.71 -24.36
C ALA A 18 -2.26 -30.56 -23.61
N GLN A 19 -2.84 -30.06 -22.51
CA GLN A 19 -4.00 -30.72 -21.87
C GLN A 19 -5.19 -29.79 -21.57
N PHE A 20 -5.20 -28.57 -22.14
CA PHE A 20 -6.33 -27.63 -22.02
C PHE A 20 -7.24 -27.59 -23.27
N LEU A 21 -7.32 -28.68 -24.02
CA LEU A 21 -8.29 -28.85 -25.10
C LEU A 21 -9.15 -30.08 -24.80
N HIS A 22 -10.22 -29.89 -24.01
CA HIS A 22 -11.60 -30.28 -24.38
C HIS A 22 -12.60 -30.17 -23.20
N ILE A 23 -12.56 -29.11 -22.37
CA ILE A 23 -13.75 -28.77 -21.58
C ILE A 23 -14.73 -28.11 -22.55
N SER A 24 -15.53 -28.95 -23.20
CA SER A 24 -16.67 -28.53 -23.99
C SER A 24 -17.64 -27.81 -23.05
N PHE A 25 -17.57 -26.48 -23.04
CA PHE A 25 -18.66 -25.64 -22.57
C PHE A 25 -19.83 -25.83 -23.55
N LYS A 26 -20.53 -26.96 -23.46
CA LYS A 26 -21.89 -27.07 -23.96
C LYS A 26 -22.68 -26.01 -23.20
N LYS A 27 -22.80 -24.83 -23.81
CA LYS A 27 -23.72 -23.77 -23.41
C LYS A 27 -25.11 -24.40 -23.40
N LYS A 28 -25.53 -24.92 -22.24
CA LYS A 28 -26.93 -25.21 -21.97
C LYS A 28 -27.61 -23.84 -22.09
N LYS A 29 -28.28 -23.61 -23.22
CA LYS A 29 -29.17 -22.46 -23.38
C LYS A 29 -30.23 -22.64 -22.31
N HIS A 30 -30.14 -21.86 -21.23
CA HIS A 30 -31.23 -21.77 -20.27
C HIS A 30 -32.45 -21.25 -21.06
N PRO A 31 -33.61 -21.91 -20.97
CA PRO A 31 -34.82 -21.40 -21.60
C PRO A 31 -35.08 -20.00 -21.03
N ILE A 32 -35.16 -19.02 -21.92
CA ILE A 32 -35.56 -17.66 -21.58
C ILE A 32 -37.00 -17.77 -21.07
N LEU A 33 -37.20 -17.60 -19.77
CA LEU A 33 -38.52 -17.52 -19.14
C LEU A 33 -39.20 -16.24 -19.65
N ARG A 34 -39.93 -16.37 -20.76
CA ARG A 34 -40.46 -15.22 -21.50
C ARG A 34 -41.64 -14.54 -20.81
N ASN A 35 -42.22 -15.15 -19.77
CA ASN A 35 -43.34 -14.61 -19.02
C ASN A 35 -43.18 -14.93 -17.53
N ILE A 36 -42.41 -14.11 -16.82
CA ILE A 36 -42.57 -14.01 -15.37
C ILE A 36 -43.75 -13.04 -15.18
N PRO A 37 -44.92 -13.48 -14.69
CA PRO A 37 -45.99 -12.55 -14.37
C PRO A 37 -45.42 -11.53 -13.37
N GLN A 38 -45.71 -10.24 -13.57
CA GLN A 38 -45.33 -9.23 -12.59
C GLN A 38 -46.04 -9.56 -11.28
N ILE A 39 -45.33 -10.24 -10.37
CA ILE A 39 -45.78 -10.48 -9.02
C ILE A 39 -45.90 -9.10 -8.41
N LYS A 40 -47.14 -8.64 -8.23
CA LYS A 40 -47.43 -7.38 -7.56
C LYS A 40 -47.06 -7.59 -6.10
N ASP A 41 -45.83 -7.21 -5.76
CA ASP A 41 -45.26 -7.40 -4.43
C ASP A 41 -46.09 -6.58 -3.43
N ARG A 42 -47.01 -7.25 -2.73
CA ARG A 42 -47.80 -6.65 -1.64
C ARG A 42 -47.11 -6.80 -0.29
N SER A 43 -45.86 -7.26 -0.28
CA SER A 43 -45.03 -7.47 0.92
C SER A 43 -44.82 -6.19 1.75
N LEU A 44 -45.06 -5.01 1.18
CA LEU A 44 -44.98 -3.73 1.88
C LEU A 44 -46.27 -3.28 2.57
N CYS A 45 -47.41 -3.93 2.31
CA CYS A 45 -48.71 -3.47 2.83
C CYS A 45 -48.92 -3.72 4.34
N HIS A 46 -47.97 -4.43 4.98
CA HIS A 46 -48.01 -4.77 6.41
C HIS A 46 -46.64 -4.59 7.09
N VAL A 47 -45.78 -3.73 6.56
CA VAL A 47 -44.64 -3.25 7.33
C VAL A 47 -45.18 -2.19 8.29
N SER A 48 -45.72 -2.64 9.43
CA SER A 48 -46.01 -1.75 10.55
C SER A 48 -44.77 -0.91 10.78
N GLU A 49 -44.96 0.41 10.82
CA GLU A 49 -43.97 1.45 11.11
C GLU A 49 -42.87 0.91 12.01
N ARG A 50 -41.80 0.40 11.38
CA ARG A 50 -40.72 -0.30 12.07
C ARG A 50 -40.05 0.79 12.88
N GLN A 51 -40.22 0.76 14.20
CA GLN A 51 -39.51 1.63 15.13
C GLN A 51 -38.08 1.72 14.62
N VAL A 52 -37.68 2.93 14.20
CA VAL A 52 -36.33 3.21 13.76
C VAL A 52 -35.48 2.99 14.99
N VAL A 53 -34.95 1.79 15.14
CA VAL A 53 -33.92 1.50 16.15
C VAL A 53 -32.78 2.42 15.74
N LEU A 54 -32.59 3.50 16.51
CA LEU A 54 -31.43 4.35 16.39
C LEU A 54 -30.22 3.41 16.39
N LEU A 55 -29.56 3.27 15.23
CA LEU A 55 -28.37 2.47 15.11
C LEU A 55 -27.37 3.06 16.10
N THR A 56 -27.14 2.36 17.21
CA THR A 56 -26.12 2.75 18.17
C THR A 56 -24.82 2.79 17.38
N GLU A 57 -24.21 3.96 17.31
CA GLU A 57 -22.95 4.17 16.61
C GLU A 57 -21.93 3.16 17.17
N VAL A 58 -21.60 2.14 16.38
CA VAL A 58 -20.62 1.13 16.76
C VAL A 58 -19.27 1.83 16.74
N LYS A 59 -18.81 2.27 17.92
CA LYS A 59 -17.49 2.85 18.05
C LYS A 59 -16.47 1.82 17.58
N PRO A 60 -15.59 2.16 16.63
CA PRO A 60 -14.55 1.23 16.21
C PRO A 60 -13.71 0.86 17.43
N TYR A 61 -13.60 -0.43 17.71
CA TYR A 61 -12.77 -0.93 18.80
C TYR A 61 -11.31 -0.61 18.45
N GLN A 62 -10.68 0.25 19.26
CA GLN A 62 -9.26 0.54 19.14
C GLN A 62 -8.49 -0.61 19.78
N TYR A 63 -7.70 -1.33 18.99
CA TYR A 63 -6.80 -2.34 19.52
C TYR A 63 -5.69 -1.63 20.30
N ASP A 64 -5.38 -2.14 21.49
CA ASP A 64 -4.18 -1.73 22.21
C ASP A 64 -2.95 -1.99 21.31
N GLU A 65 -2.00 -1.07 21.29
CA GLU A 65 -0.76 -1.15 20.50
C GLU A 65 0.25 -2.15 21.12
N SER A 66 -0.21 -3.36 21.41
CA SER A 66 0.64 -4.48 21.79
C SER A 66 1.41 -5.00 20.59
N TRP A 67 2.60 -5.54 20.82
CA TRP A 67 3.37 -6.24 19.78
C TRP A 67 2.55 -7.35 19.09
N PHE A 68 1.73 -8.08 19.87
CA PHE A 68 0.88 -9.13 19.33
C PHE A 68 -0.21 -8.58 18.38
N SER A 69 -0.81 -7.44 18.71
CA SER A 69 -1.86 -6.83 17.89
C SER A 69 -1.28 -6.30 16.56
N MET A 70 -0.08 -5.72 16.59
CA MET A 70 0.64 -5.31 15.39
C MET A 70 0.93 -6.49 14.46
N GLN A 71 1.38 -7.62 14.99
CA GLN A 71 1.59 -8.83 14.17
C GLN A 71 0.31 -9.42 13.60
N ALA A 72 -0.77 -9.42 14.38
CA ALA A 72 -2.07 -9.86 13.89
C ALA A 72 -2.53 -8.96 12.73
N ARG A 73 -2.39 -7.63 12.88
CA ARG A 73 -2.69 -6.66 11.83
C ARG A 73 -1.82 -6.85 10.59
N GLU A 74 -0.51 -7.05 10.75
CA GLU A 74 0.42 -7.35 9.66
C GLU A 74 -0.05 -8.58 8.85
N LYS A 75 -0.40 -9.67 9.53
CA LYS A 75 -0.88 -10.90 8.88
C LYS A 75 -2.17 -10.67 8.09
N VAL A 76 -3.11 -9.91 8.64
CA VAL A 76 -4.38 -9.57 7.98
C VAL A 76 -4.13 -8.72 6.74
N LEU A 77 -3.30 -7.68 6.86
CA LEU A 77 -2.95 -6.81 5.74
C LEU A 77 -2.22 -7.58 4.63
N LEU A 78 -1.22 -8.39 4.97
CA LEU A 78 -0.50 -9.22 3.99
C LEU A 78 -1.43 -10.18 3.25
N LYS A 79 -2.37 -10.82 3.95
CA LYS A 79 -3.37 -11.69 3.33
C LYS A 79 -4.27 -10.91 2.37
N THR A 80 -4.66 -9.70 2.76
CA THR A 80 -5.53 -8.81 1.96
C THR A 80 -4.80 -8.31 0.71
N VAL A 81 -3.56 -7.84 0.85
CA VAL A 81 -2.67 -7.47 -0.26
C VAL A 81 -2.53 -8.62 -1.24
N LYS A 82 -2.17 -9.82 -0.75
CA LYS A 82 -1.98 -11.00 -1.60
C LYS A 82 -3.26 -11.34 -2.37
N HIS A 83 -4.41 -11.28 -1.70
CA HIS A 83 -5.71 -11.48 -2.34
C HIS A 83 -5.92 -10.46 -3.46
N ASN A 84 -5.84 -9.16 -3.15
CA ASN A 84 -6.09 -8.09 -4.12
C ASN A 84 -5.13 -8.13 -5.31
N MET A 85 -3.84 -8.44 -5.06
CA MET A 85 -2.84 -8.64 -6.12
C MET A 85 -3.16 -9.84 -7.00
N SER A 86 -3.60 -10.96 -6.41
CA SER A 86 -4.00 -12.15 -7.16
C SER A 86 -5.21 -11.89 -8.07
N TRP A 87 -6.14 -11.05 -7.63
CA TRP A 87 -7.34 -10.67 -8.39
C TRP A 87 -7.14 -9.42 -9.25
N ARG A 88 -5.93 -8.87 -9.31
CA ARG A 88 -5.56 -7.67 -10.08
C ARG A 88 -6.39 -6.43 -9.72
N ILE A 89 -6.80 -6.32 -8.47
CA ILE A 89 -7.54 -5.17 -7.93
C ILE A 89 -6.50 -4.14 -7.42
N TYR A 90 -5.85 -3.45 -8.36
CA TYR A 90 -4.66 -2.63 -8.07
C TYR A 90 -4.96 -1.33 -7.31
N ASN A 91 -6.10 -0.72 -7.60
CA ASN A 91 -6.57 0.47 -6.90
C ASN A 91 -6.72 0.23 -5.39
N VAL A 92 -7.25 -0.92 -4.97
CA VAL A 92 -7.37 -1.27 -3.54
C VAL A 92 -6.03 -1.78 -3.01
N ALA A 93 -5.27 -2.53 -3.82
CA ALA A 93 -3.97 -3.06 -3.40
C ALA A 93 -2.96 -1.94 -3.06
N SER A 94 -2.94 -0.82 -3.81
CA SER A 94 -2.04 0.31 -3.53
C SER A 94 -2.25 0.88 -2.12
N TYR A 95 -3.50 1.09 -1.69
CA TYR A 95 -3.80 1.53 -0.32
C TYR A 95 -3.35 0.50 0.72
N ASN A 96 -3.62 -0.79 0.51
CA ASN A 96 -3.19 -1.82 1.45
C ASN A 96 -1.65 -1.90 1.60
N PHE A 97 -0.89 -1.59 0.54
CA PHE A 97 0.56 -1.48 0.62
C PHE A 97 1.01 -0.25 1.42
N SER A 98 0.30 0.87 1.30
CA SER A 98 0.54 2.06 2.11
C SER A 98 0.25 1.78 3.59
N ASP A 99 -0.87 1.11 3.90
CA ASP A 99 -1.23 0.68 5.26
C ASP A 99 -0.18 -0.27 5.89
N LEU A 100 0.38 -1.19 5.08
CA LEU A 100 1.49 -2.02 5.52
C LEU A 100 2.72 -1.18 5.85
N ALA A 101 3.07 -0.23 4.99
CA ALA A 101 4.21 0.64 5.23
C ALA A 101 4.04 1.47 6.51
N GLU A 102 2.85 2.04 6.75
CA GLU A 102 2.54 2.75 7.99
C GLU A 102 2.76 1.85 9.22
N LEU A 103 2.28 0.60 9.15
CA LEU A 103 2.49 -0.37 10.22
C LEU A 103 3.99 -0.67 10.44
N TYR A 104 4.77 -0.79 9.38
CA TYR A 104 6.23 -1.00 9.48
C TYR A 104 6.97 0.22 10.02
N ILE A 105 6.52 1.44 9.70
CA ILE A 105 7.05 2.68 10.29
C ILE A 105 6.83 2.67 11.81
N LYS A 106 5.63 2.29 12.28
CA LYS A 106 5.32 2.15 13.71
C LYS A 106 6.18 1.10 14.40
N MET A 107 6.52 0.01 13.70
CA MET A 107 7.43 -1.03 14.20
C MET A 107 8.92 -0.70 14.04
N HIS A 108 9.29 0.50 13.56
CA HIS A 108 10.67 0.90 13.26
C HIS A 108 11.40 0.00 12.23
N ARG A 109 10.64 -0.67 11.35
CA ARG A 109 11.14 -1.55 10.28
C ARG A 109 11.20 -0.79 8.96
N PHE A 110 12.12 0.18 8.88
CA PHE A 110 12.17 1.17 7.79
C PHE A 110 12.52 0.59 6.42
N SER A 111 13.32 -0.48 6.36
CA SER A 111 13.67 -1.13 5.09
C SER A 111 12.45 -1.78 4.43
N GLU A 112 11.61 -2.45 5.21
CA GLU A 112 10.36 -3.02 4.75
C GLU A 112 9.35 -1.94 4.38
N ALA A 113 9.19 -0.91 5.21
CA ALA A 113 8.32 0.23 4.90
C ALA A 113 8.67 0.86 3.54
N LYS A 114 9.96 1.11 3.28
CA LYS A 114 10.45 1.62 2.00
C LYS A 114 10.03 0.71 0.83
N TRP A 115 10.21 -0.61 0.98
CA TRP A 115 9.85 -1.56 -0.07
C TRP A 115 8.36 -1.49 -0.40
N TYR A 116 7.48 -1.46 0.61
CA TYR A 116 6.04 -1.42 0.41
C TYR A 116 5.54 -0.08 -0.15
N LEU A 117 6.12 1.05 0.26
CA LEU A 117 5.80 2.35 -0.34
C LEU A 117 6.17 2.41 -1.81
N LEU A 118 7.32 1.84 -2.20
CA LEU A 118 7.71 1.76 -3.61
C LEU A 118 6.73 0.89 -4.42
N GLN A 119 6.24 -0.21 -3.86
CA GLN A 119 5.19 -1.01 -4.51
C GLN A 119 3.89 -0.23 -4.65
N SER A 120 3.45 0.48 -3.59
CA SER A 120 2.26 1.33 -3.64
C SER A 120 2.38 2.44 -4.67
N ASN A 121 3.55 3.07 -4.80
CA ASN A 121 3.82 4.09 -5.81
C ASN A 121 3.79 3.55 -7.24
N ASN A 122 4.32 2.36 -7.48
CA ASN A 122 4.25 1.74 -8.79
C ASN A 122 2.78 1.53 -9.22
N LEU A 123 1.96 1.00 -8.30
CA LEU A 123 0.55 0.74 -8.58
C LEU A 123 -0.28 2.02 -8.71
N SER A 124 -0.13 2.97 -7.80
CA SER A 124 -0.90 4.24 -7.82
C SER A 124 -0.62 5.05 -9.09
N ARG A 125 0.64 5.13 -9.53
CA ARG A 125 1.00 5.73 -10.83
C ARG A 125 0.32 5.02 -11.99
N GLY A 126 0.30 3.68 -11.97
CA GLY A 126 -0.41 2.88 -12.98
C GLY A 126 -1.93 3.07 -12.98
N GLN A 127 -2.51 3.51 -11.86
CA GLN A 127 -3.93 3.83 -11.73
C GLN A 127 -4.24 5.33 -11.89
N ASN A 128 -3.23 6.18 -12.13
CA ASN A 128 -3.34 7.65 -12.10
C ASN A 128 -3.91 8.21 -10.79
N ASP A 129 -3.63 7.56 -9.66
CA ASP A 129 -3.99 8.07 -8.33
C ASP A 129 -2.87 8.98 -7.79
N ASP A 130 -2.83 10.20 -8.33
CA ASP A 130 -1.78 11.17 -8.03
C ASP A 130 -1.74 11.54 -6.54
N ARG A 131 -2.90 11.56 -5.87
CA ARG A 131 -2.99 11.92 -4.45
C ARG A 131 -2.27 10.88 -3.59
N LEU A 132 -2.56 9.59 -3.82
CA LEU A 132 -1.86 8.51 -3.13
C LEU A 132 -0.37 8.48 -3.48
N THR A 133 0.01 8.75 -4.74
CA THR A 133 1.43 8.80 -5.13
C THR A 133 2.16 9.91 -4.38
N ILE A 134 1.56 11.11 -4.26
CA ILE A 134 2.14 12.21 -3.48
C ILE A 134 2.30 11.79 -2.02
N ASP A 135 1.24 11.28 -1.38
CA ASP A 135 1.27 10.89 0.03
C ASP A 135 2.39 9.87 0.32
N ASN A 136 2.49 8.84 -0.52
CA ASN A 136 3.55 7.84 -0.42
C ASN A 136 4.96 8.41 -0.65
N LEU A 137 5.13 9.45 -1.48
CA LEU A 137 6.45 10.10 -1.67
C LEU A 137 6.87 10.89 -0.43
N LEU A 138 5.92 11.55 0.27
CA LEU A 138 6.20 12.20 1.55
C LEU A 138 6.65 11.17 2.58
N ASP A 139 5.92 10.05 2.69
CA ASP A 139 6.29 8.96 3.60
C ASP A 139 7.64 8.33 3.22
N LEU A 140 7.94 8.18 1.93
CA LEU A 140 9.25 7.71 1.47
C LEU A 140 10.37 8.65 1.87
N ALA A 141 10.17 9.95 1.78
CA ALA A 141 11.17 10.93 2.19
C ALA A 141 11.48 10.79 3.69
N ILE A 142 10.46 10.64 4.54
CA ILE A 142 10.64 10.38 5.97
C ILE A 142 11.41 9.06 6.19
N VAL A 143 10.98 7.98 5.55
CA VAL A 143 11.63 6.66 5.70
C VAL A 143 13.09 6.69 5.23
N LYS A 144 13.37 7.34 4.09
CA LYS A 144 14.72 7.50 3.55
C LYS A 144 15.59 8.38 4.44
N GLU A 145 15.05 9.45 5.03
CA GLU A 145 15.75 10.25 6.05
C GLU A 145 16.16 9.37 7.23
N ARG A 146 15.24 8.55 7.76
CA ARG A 146 15.52 7.62 8.88
C ARG A 146 16.58 6.57 8.53
N LEU A 147 16.67 6.18 7.26
CA LEU A 147 17.72 5.31 6.74
C LEU A 147 19.04 6.05 6.45
N GLY A 148 19.09 7.37 6.56
CA GLY A 148 20.27 8.20 6.30
C GLY A 148 20.47 8.61 4.83
N ASP A 149 19.53 8.30 3.95
CA ASP A 149 19.56 8.57 2.51
C ASP A 149 18.88 9.91 2.18
N LEU A 150 19.50 11.00 2.68
CA LEU A 150 19.00 12.37 2.50
C LEU A 150 18.88 12.83 1.04
N PRO A 151 19.84 12.53 0.14
CA PRO A 151 19.73 12.96 -1.26
C PRO A 151 18.49 12.36 -1.93
N SER A 152 18.23 11.07 -1.71
CA SER A 152 17.07 10.41 -2.28
C SER A 152 15.76 10.85 -1.63
N ALA A 153 15.76 11.19 -0.33
CA ALA A 153 14.60 11.76 0.34
C ALA A 153 14.22 13.12 -0.25
N ARG A 154 15.22 13.98 -0.51
CA ARG A 154 14.99 15.29 -1.12
C ARG A 154 14.50 15.19 -2.55
N ALA A 155 14.99 14.20 -3.31
CA ALA A 155 14.49 13.92 -4.66
C ALA A 155 13.01 13.55 -4.65
N ASP A 156 12.58 12.69 -3.71
CA ASP A 156 11.16 12.31 -3.59
C ASP A 156 10.26 13.52 -3.24
N LEU A 157 10.71 14.42 -2.35
CA LEU A 157 9.93 15.63 -2.02
C LEU A 157 9.83 16.60 -3.20
N ASN A 158 10.91 16.76 -3.97
CA ASN A 158 10.87 17.59 -5.17
C ASN A 158 9.89 17.01 -6.20
N GLU A 159 9.92 15.68 -6.41
CA GLU A 159 8.97 15.01 -7.29
C GLU A 159 7.52 15.21 -6.80
N ALA A 160 7.27 15.02 -5.51
CA ALA A 160 5.96 15.25 -4.91
C ALA A 160 5.48 16.70 -5.11
N HIS A 161 6.40 17.67 -4.96
CA HIS A 161 6.10 19.09 -5.17
C HIS A 161 5.70 19.37 -6.62
N ASP A 162 6.49 18.88 -7.58
CA ASP A 162 6.25 19.08 -9.01
C ASP A 162 4.91 18.46 -9.45
N MET A 163 4.59 17.26 -8.94
CA MET A 163 3.30 16.62 -9.20
C MET A 163 2.13 17.40 -8.57
N ALA A 164 2.27 17.85 -7.31
CA ALA A 164 1.24 18.63 -6.64
C ALA A 164 0.99 19.96 -7.37
N GLN A 165 2.05 20.63 -7.83
CA GLN A 165 1.96 21.84 -8.63
C GLN A 165 1.27 21.59 -9.96
N ALA A 166 1.65 20.54 -10.68
CA ALA A 166 1.04 20.18 -11.98
C ALA A 166 -0.46 19.86 -11.85
N LYS A 167 -0.90 19.32 -10.72
CA LYS A 167 -2.30 18.97 -10.45
C LYS A 167 -3.08 20.06 -9.71
N GLY A 168 -2.45 21.19 -9.36
CA GLY A 168 -3.08 22.28 -8.62
C GLY A 168 -3.47 21.94 -7.18
N MET A 169 -2.81 20.97 -6.56
CA MET A 169 -3.10 20.49 -5.20
C MET A 169 -2.40 21.35 -4.13
N LYS A 170 -2.97 22.54 -3.87
CA LYS A 170 -2.37 23.53 -2.93
C LYS A 170 -2.12 22.98 -1.53
N ASP A 171 -3.08 22.24 -0.97
CA ASP A 171 -2.96 21.67 0.38
C ASP A 171 -1.72 20.77 0.51
N LYS A 172 -1.43 19.98 -0.55
CA LYS A 172 -0.27 19.10 -0.60
C LYS A 172 1.03 19.86 -0.81
N MET A 173 1.02 20.92 -1.61
CA MET A 173 2.18 21.79 -1.75
C MET A 173 2.57 22.43 -0.41
N ASP A 174 1.60 22.90 0.37
CA ASP A 174 1.85 23.50 1.68
C ASP A 174 2.43 22.50 2.68
N GLU A 175 1.96 21.25 2.64
CA GLU A 175 2.51 20.13 3.41
C GLU A 175 3.98 19.87 3.04
N ILE A 176 4.28 19.77 1.74
CA ILE A 176 5.63 19.50 1.23
C ILE A 176 6.59 20.64 1.57
N ASN A 177 6.16 21.89 1.41
CA ASN A 177 6.96 23.08 1.70
C ASN A 177 7.34 23.18 3.18
N LYS A 178 6.51 22.66 4.09
CA LYS A 178 6.85 22.54 5.52
C LYS A 178 7.87 21.43 5.78
N MET A 179 7.82 20.34 5.02
CA MET A 179 8.68 19.17 5.23
C MET A 179 10.11 19.36 4.68
N ILE A 180 10.27 20.04 3.54
CA ILE A 180 11.58 20.30 2.91
C ILE A 180 12.62 20.90 3.89
N PRO A 181 12.34 21.97 4.67
CA PRO A 181 13.31 22.52 5.60
C PRO A 181 13.56 21.65 6.84
N MET A 182 12.65 20.72 7.15
CA MET A 182 12.80 19.81 8.31
C MET A 182 13.73 18.63 8.02
N LEU A 183 13.92 18.26 6.75
CA LEU A 183 14.82 17.18 6.34
C LEU A 183 16.24 17.41 6.86
N GLY A 184 16.77 16.44 7.61
CA GLY A 184 18.16 16.43 8.05
C GLY A 184 18.44 17.24 9.33
N GLN A 185 17.48 18.02 9.85
CA GLN A 185 17.62 18.68 11.15
C GLN A 185 17.80 17.67 12.29
N ASN A 186 17.16 16.50 12.17
CA ASN A 186 17.31 15.40 13.13
C ASN A 186 18.74 14.86 13.20
N LYS A 187 19.49 14.85 12.08
CA LYS A 187 20.88 14.36 12.08
C LYS A 187 21.83 15.36 12.73
N ALA A 188 21.62 16.66 12.51
CA ALA A 188 22.38 17.72 13.18
C ALA A 188 22.18 17.68 14.71
N PHE A 189 20.95 17.42 15.16
CA PHE A 189 20.64 17.26 16.57
C PHE A 189 21.33 16.03 17.20
N ILE A 190 21.33 14.89 16.50
CA ILE A 190 22.03 13.67 16.96
C ILE A 190 23.54 13.89 16.99
N ALA A 191 24.13 14.50 15.95
CA ALA A 191 25.57 14.78 15.90
C ALA A 191 26.03 15.69 17.04
N ASN A 192 25.26 16.74 17.36
CA ASN A 192 25.60 17.67 18.43
C ASN A 192 25.50 17.03 19.82
N ARG A 193 24.58 16.07 20.02
CA ARG A 193 24.42 15.36 21.31
C ARG A 193 25.59 14.43 21.64
N TYR A 194 26.31 13.91 20.64
CA TYR A 194 27.48 13.05 20.83
C TYR A 194 28.82 13.78 20.71
N ALA A 195 28.84 15.03 20.22
CA ALA A 195 30.07 15.84 20.20
C ALA A 195 30.48 16.33 21.61
N GLU A 196 29.59 16.25 22.60
CA GLU A 196 29.84 16.62 23.99
C GLU A 196 30.40 15.47 24.85
N THR A 197 30.69 14.28 24.29
CA THR A 197 31.35 13.21 25.04
C THR A 197 32.84 13.52 25.27
N PRO A 198 33.40 13.24 26.47
CA PRO A 198 34.59 13.88 27.03
C PRO A 198 35.93 13.36 26.48
N ASP A 199 36.04 13.05 25.19
CA ASP A 199 37.34 12.70 24.59
C ASP A 199 38.26 13.93 24.43
N ALA A 200 37.74 15.14 24.66
CA ALA A 200 38.53 16.36 24.81
C ALA A 200 39.23 16.48 26.19
N ALA A 201 38.85 15.67 27.19
CA ALA A 201 39.45 15.71 28.53
C ALA A 201 40.73 14.83 28.68
N ALA A 202 41.08 14.05 27.66
CA ALA A 202 42.20 13.10 27.71
C ALA A 202 43.51 13.63 27.10
N LYS A 203 43.61 14.93 26.78
CA LYS A 203 44.83 15.54 26.21
C LYS A 203 45.67 16.37 27.18
N ASP A 204 45.22 16.53 28.42
CA ASP A 204 45.89 17.38 29.43
C ASP A 204 46.36 16.60 30.69
N LEU A 205 46.70 15.31 30.56
CA LEU A 205 47.39 14.53 31.61
C LEU A 205 48.70 13.93 31.11
#